data_AF-A0A059EWS7-F1
#
_entry.id   AF-A0A059EWS7-F1
#
_cell.length_a   1.000
_cell.length_b   1.000
_cell.length_c   1.000
_cell.angle_alpha   90.00
_cell.angle_beta   90.00
_cell.angle_gamma   90.00
#
_symmetry.space_group_name_H-M   'P 1'
#
loop_
_entity.id
_entity.type
_entity.pdbx_description
1 polymer ?
#
loop_
_entity_poly.entity_id
_entity_poly.type
_entity_poly.pdbx_seq_one_letter_code
_entity_poly.pdbx_strand_id
1 'polypeptide(L)'
;MRIERKSKKTTNKLINAKLPTDSASLIKYGINNERTARMMEKDNTLVFACVIEATKPQIKAAVEKLYSCKVKKVRTCITFKGYKKAFVVMQEEGEAIRVANAANII
;
A
#
# COMPACT_ATOMS: atom_id res chain seq x y z
N MET A 1 -38.53 23.63 -31.15
CA MET A 1 -37.52 22.65 -31.59
C MET A 1 -36.41 22.60 -30.54
N ARG A 2 -36.34 21.51 -29.75
CA ARG A 2 -35.36 21.33 -28.67
C ARG A 2 -34.11 20.69 -29.27
N ILE A 3 -33.00 21.43 -29.29
CA ILE A 3 -31.71 20.94 -29.79
C ILE A 3 -31.09 20.07 -28.69
N GLU A 4 -31.17 18.75 -28.82
CA GLU A 4 -30.40 17.82 -28.00
C GLU A 4 -28.92 17.93 -28.37
N ARG A 5 -28.12 18.50 -27.47
CA ARG A 5 -26.66 18.41 -27.56
C ARG A 5 -26.27 16.96 -27.31
N LYS A 6 -26.03 16.19 -28.39
CA LYS A 6 -25.35 14.88 -28.32
C LYS A 6 -24.03 15.06 -27.57
N SER A 7 -24.01 14.61 -26.32
CA SER A 7 -22.79 14.50 -25.52
C SER A 7 -21.80 13.62 -26.29
N LYS A 8 -20.74 14.24 -26.82
CA LYS A 8 -19.60 13.50 -27.37
C LYS A 8 -19.09 12.62 -26.24
N LYS A 9 -19.32 11.31 -26.34
CA LYS A 9 -18.62 10.30 -25.54
C LYS A 9 -17.15 10.36 -25.92
N THR A 10 -16.42 11.33 -25.38
CA THR A 10 -14.96 11.34 -25.42
C THR A 10 -14.53 10.23 -24.47
N THR A 11 -14.39 9.03 -25.02
CA THR A 11 -13.75 7.91 -24.34
C THR A 11 -12.32 8.32 -24.04
N ASN A 12 -12.06 8.78 -22.82
CA ASN A 12 -10.72 8.94 -22.26
C ASN A 12 -10.08 7.56 -22.07
N LYS A 13 -9.86 6.83 -23.16
CA LYS A 13 -9.29 5.47 -23.20
C LYS A 13 -7.77 5.49 -23.35
N LEU A 14 -7.16 6.67 -23.46
CA LEU A 14 -5.73 6.85 -23.76
C LEU A 14 -4.86 7.23 -22.55
N ILE A 15 -5.45 7.58 -21.39
CA ILE A 15 -4.67 7.97 -20.19
C ILE A 15 -4.40 6.83 -19.20
N ASN A 16 -4.68 5.58 -19.55
CA ASN A 16 -4.36 4.44 -18.68
C ASN A 16 -2.93 3.96 -18.92
N ALA A 17 -1.96 4.75 -18.46
CA ALA A 17 -0.64 4.20 -18.16
C ALA A 17 -0.84 3.09 -17.11
N LYS A 18 -0.68 1.85 -17.55
CA LYS A 18 -0.96 0.65 -16.75
C LYS A 18 0.09 0.59 -15.65
N LEU A 19 -0.23 1.11 -14.46
CA LEU A 19 0.61 0.93 -13.28
C LEU A 19 0.81 -0.59 -13.08
N PRO A 20 2.01 -1.07 -12.68
CA PRO A 20 2.24 -2.48 -12.45
C PRO A 20 1.13 -3.03 -11.56
N THR A 21 0.33 -3.93 -12.12
CA THR A 21 -0.91 -4.42 -11.47
C THR A 21 -0.56 -5.48 -10.42
N ASP A 22 0.69 -5.91 -10.40
CA ASP A 22 1.18 -6.98 -9.56
C ASP A 22 1.50 -6.48 -8.16
N SER A 23 0.84 -7.07 -7.17
CA SER A 23 1.00 -6.74 -5.74
C SER A 23 2.44 -6.90 -5.27
N ALA A 24 3.17 -7.88 -5.82
CA ALA A 24 4.59 -8.12 -5.54
C ALA A 24 5.51 -7.00 -6.07
N SER A 25 5.11 -6.30 -7.14
CA SER A 25 5.91 -5.20 -7.69
C SER A 25 5.75 -3.89 -6.90
N LEU A 26 4.65 -3.75 -6.13
CA LEU A 26 4.37 -2.53 -5.36
C LEU A 26 5.15 -2.46 -4.04
N ILE A 27 5.36 -3.60 -3.39
CA ILE A 27 6.06 -3.72 -2.11
C ILE A 27 7.46 -4.29 -2.36
N LYS A 28 8.50 -3.52 -2.02
CA LYS A 28 9.89 -3.94 -2.22
C LYS A 28 10.40 -4.82 -1.09
N TYR A 29 10.30 -4.33 0.15
CA TYR A 29 10.75 -5.04 1.35
C TYR A 29 10.14 -4.45 2.62
N GLY A 30 10.09 -5.24 3.70
CA GLY A 30 9.77 -4.77 5.05
C GLY A 30 10.95 -4.06 5.69
N ILE A 31 10.70 -2.97 6.42
CA ILE A 31 11.75 -2.23 7.13
C ILE A 31 11.86 -2.81 8.55
N ASN A 32 13.00 -3.43 8.87
CA ASN A 32 13.31 -3.89 10.21
C ASN A 32 14.34 -2.95 10.87
N ASN A 33 13.87 -2.06 11.75
CA ASN A 33 14.75 -1.24 12.59
C ASN A 33 14.10 -1.05 13.96
N GLU A 34 14.88 -0.59 14.94
CA GLU A 34 14.41 -0.48 16.34
C GLU A 34 13.12 0.35 16.47
N ARG A 35 13.03 1.46 15.72
CA ARG A 35 11.81 2.27 15.71
C ARG A 35 10.62 1.50 15.14
N THR A 36 10.81 0.70 14.09
CA THR A 36 9.76 -0.11 13.49
C THR A 36 9.35 -1.27 14.39
N ALA A 37 10.31 -1.91 15.07
CA ALA A 37 10.03 -2.94 16.06
C ALA A 37 9.10 -2.39 17.18
N ARG A 38 9.42 -1.22 17.73
CA ARG A 38 8.54 -0.54 18.72
C ARG A 38 7.15 -0.22 18.17
N MET A 39 7.03 0.18 16.91
CA MET A 39 5.73 0.47 16.28
C MET A 39 4.92 -0.81 16.00
N MET A 40 5.60 -1.94 15.78
CA MET A 40 4.95 -3.24 15.62
C MET A 40 4.31 -3.68 16.93
N GLU A 41 5.02 -3.54 18.05
CA GLU A 41 4.54 -3.91 19.38
C GLU A 41 3.45 -2.96 19.90
N LYS A 42 3.66 -1.63 19.81
CA LYS A 42 2.77 -0.64 20.45
C LYS A 42 1.59 -0.22 19.59
N ASP A 43 1.86 0.02 18.31
CA ASP A 43 0.88 0.63 17.40
C ASP A 43 0.31 -0.39 16.40
N ASN A 44 0.66 -1.68 16.54
CA ASN A 44 0.26 -2.75 15.63
C ASN A 44 0.50 -2.36 14.15
N THR A 45 1.65 -1.74 13.90
CA THR A 45 1.99 -1.11 12.63
C THR A 45 3.21 -1.78 11.99
N LEU A 46 3.06 -2.26 10.76
CA LEU A 46 4.18 -2.68 9.91
C LEU A 46 4.65 -1.55 9.01
N VAL A 47 5.94 -1.54 8.69
CA VAL A 47 6.53 -0.55 7.81
C VAL A 47 7.15 -1.22 6.60
N PHE A 48 6.72 -0.77 5.41
CA PHE A 48 7.17 -1.29 4.14
C PHE A 48 7.87 -0.20 3.32
N ALA A 49 8.88 -0.60 2.55
CA ALA A 49 9.40 0.16 1.43
C ALA A 49 8.61 -0.22 0.17
N CYS A 50 8.02 0.77 -0.48
CA CYS A 50 7.18 0.63 -1.67
C CYS A 50 7.73 1.48 -2.83
N VAL A 51 7.22 1.23 -4.03
CA VAL A 51 7.47 2.07 -5.21
C VAL A 51 6.85 3.46 -5.01
N ILE A 52 7.52 4.51 -5.52
CA ILE A 52 7.08 5.90 -5.37
C ILE A 52 5.70 6.13 -5.98
N GLU A 53 5.37 5.44 -7.06
CA GLU A 53 4.09 5.56 -7.76
C GLU A 53 2.91 4.91 -7.02
N ALA A 54 3.18 4.02 -6.06
CA ALA A 54 2.15 3.24 -5.38
C ALA A 54 1.20 4.12 -4.55
N THR A 55 -0.10 4.07 -4.84
CA THR A 55 -1.12 4.80 -4.08
C THR A 55 -1.48 4.07 -2.78
N LYS A 56 -2.01 4.80 -1.78
CA LYS A 56 -2.46 4.20 -0.51
C LYS A 56 -3.44 3.03 -0.66
N PRO A 57 -4.50 3.10 -1.51
CA PRO A 57 -5.41 1.97 -1.69
C PRO A 57 -4.74 0.76 -2.36
N GLN A 58 -3.79 0.98 -3.28
CA GLN A 58 -3.03 -0.10 -3.90
C GLN A 58 -2.13 -0.80 -2.88
N ILE A 59 -1.43 -0.04 -2.04
CA ILE A 59 -0.59 -0.60 -0.96
C ILE A 59 -1.45 -1.41 0.00
N LYS A 60 -2.64 -0.90 0.37
CA LYS A 60 -3.59 -1.63 1.22
C LYS A 60 -3.94 -2.99 0.60
N ALA A 61 -4.44 -2.98 -0.64
CA ALA A 61 -4.84 -4.20 -1.33
C ALA A 61 -3.67 -5.18 -1.53
N ALA A 62 -2.45 -4.67 -1.78
CA ALA A 62 -1.26 -5.49 -1.94
C ALA A 62 -0.88 -6.19 -0.63
N VAL A 63 -0.87 -5.47 0.50
CA VAL A 63 -0.56 -6.06 1.82
C VAL A 63 -1.62 -7.10 2.20
N GLU A 64 -2.91 -6.78 2.04
CA GLU A 64 -4.01 -7.70 2.36
C GLU A 64 -3.92 -8.99 1.51
N LYS A 65 -3.55 -8.88 0.23
CA LYS A 65 -3.40 -10.03 -0.67
C LYS A 65 -2.15 -10.87 -0.38
N LEU A 66 -1.02 -10.23 -0.06
CA LEU A 66 0.25 -10.92 0.15
C LEU A 66 0.33 -11.64 1.49
N TYR A 67 -0.25 -11.03 2.53
CA TYR A 67 -0.12 -11.53 3.91
C TYR A 67 -1.45 -12.04 4.49
N SER A 68 -2.53 -12.07 3.70
CA SER A 68 -3.86 -12.54 4.09
C SER A 68 -4.36 -11.92 5.40
N CYS A 69 -4.05 -10.64 5.63
CA CYS A 69 -4.41 -9.89 6.83
C CYS A 69 -5.39 -8.76 6.50
N LYS A 70 -6.02 -8.19 7.52
CA LYS A 70 -6.90 -7.03 7.37
C LYS A 70 -6.18 -5.76 7.78
N VAL A 71 -6.19 -4.75 6.90
CA VAL A 71 -5.53 -3.47 7.14
C VAL A 71 -6.54 -2.40 7.55
N LYS A 72 -6.28 -1.75 8.69
CA LYS A 72 -7.07 -0.62 9.20
C LYS A 72 -6.83 0.63 8.37
N LYS A 73 -5.58 1.07 8.28
CA LYS A 73 -5.20 2.32 7.61
C LYS A 73 -3.76 2.26 7.12
N VAL A 74 -3.51 2.93 5.99
CA VAL A 74 -2.18 3.13 5.43
C VAL A 74 -1.79 4.60 5.48
N ARG A 75 -0.61 4.90 6.02
CA ARG A 75 0.05 6.22 5.96
C ARG A 75 1.31 6.07 5.11
N THR A 76 1.67 7.08 4.33
CA THR A 76 2.83 7.01 3.44
C THR A 76 3.63 8.30 3.48
N CYS A 77 4.95 8.20 3.41
CA CYS A 77 5.84 9.33 3.13
C CYS A 77 6.84 8.94 2.03
N ILE A 78 7.32 9.93 1.27
CA ILE A 78 8.40 9.71 0.29
C ILE A 78 9.72 9.97 1.01
N THR A 79 10.66 9.04 0.92
CA THR A 79 11.98 9.16 1.54
C THR A 79 12.96 9.74 0.53
N PHE A 80 13.93 10.55 1.00
CA PHE A 80 15.02 11.09 0.18
C PHE A 80 15.84 10.01 -0.56
N LYS A 81 15.83 8.76 -0.07
CA LYS A 81 16.47 7.59 -0.68
C LYS A 81 15.74 7.02 -1.90
N GLY A 82 14.71 7.69 -2.42
CA GLY A 82 14.02 7.26 -3.65
C GLY A 82 13.05 6.09 -3.47
N TYR A 83 12.48 5.91 -2.28
CA TYR A 83 11.38 4.95 -2.06
C TYR A 83 10.28 5.56 -1.20
N LYS A 84 9.06 5.05 -1.37
CA LYS A 84 7.91 5.40 -0.54
C LYS A 84 7.92 4.53 0.70
N LYS A 85 7.94 5.12 1.88
CA LYS A 85 7.79 4.42 3.15
C LYS A 85 6.31 4.38 3.51
N ALA A 86 5.76 3.19 3.69
CA ALA A 86 4.36 2.96 4.02
C ALA A 86 4.24 2.39 5.43
N PHE A 87 3.50 3.07 6.29
CA PHE A 87 3.11 2.61 7.62
C PHE A 87 1.71 2.01 7.52
N VAL A 88 1.60 0.72 7.80
CA VAL A 88 0.39 -0.07 7.62
C VAL A 88 -0.08 -0.54 8.98
N VAL A 89 -1.22 -0.01 9.43
CA VAL A 89 -1.83 -0.36 10.71
C VAL A 89 -2.74 -1.56 10.48
N MET A 90 -2.53 -2.64 11.23
CA MET A 90 -3.38 -3.83 11.15
C MET A 90 -4.70 -3.62 11.89
N GLN A 91 -5.73 -4.34 11.48
CA GLN A 91 -7.07 -4.25 12.06
C GLN A 91 -7.16 -4.98 13.41
N GLU A 92 -6.61 -6.18 13.47
CA GLU A 92 -6.65 -7.05 14.66
C GLU A 92 -5.38 -6.88 15.48
N GLU A 93 -5.53 -6.83 16.79
CA GLU A 93 -4.43 -6.65 17.73
C GLU A 93 -3.48 -7.86 17.72
N GLY A 94 -2.17 -7.62 17.81
CA GLY A 94 -1.14 -8.66 17.74
C GLY A 94 -0.87 -9.22 16.33
N GLU A 95 -1.71 -8.90 15.35
CA GLU A 95 -1.58 -9.38 13.97
C GLU A 95 -0.27 -8.91 13.31
N ALA A 96 0.22 -7.71 13.62
CA ALA A 96 1.47 -7.21 13.07
C ALA A 96 2.67 -8.12 13.43
N ILE A 97 2.73 -8.62 14.66
CA ILE A 97 3.81 -9.53 15.11
C ILE A 97 3.69 -10.88 14.41
N ARG A 98 2.46 -11.43 14.33
CA ARG A 98 2.20 -12.71 13.64
C ARG A 98 2.63 -12.65 12.18
N VAL A 99 2.24 -11.58 11.48
CA VAL A 99 2.58 -11.37 10.07
C VAL A 99 4.07 -11.12 9.90
N ALA A 100 4.72 -10.36 10.80
CA ALA A 100 6.16 -10.11 10.72
C ALA A 100 6.98 -11.41 10.82
N ASN A 101 6.62 -12.31 11.73
CA ASN A 101 7.26 -13.62 11.87
C ASN A 101 7.02 -14.50 10.64
N ALA A 102 5.78 -14.53 10.14
CA ALA A 102 5.44 -15.30 8.94
C ALA A 102 6.14 -14.78 7.66
N ALA A 103 6.36 -13.48 7.60
CA ALA A 103 6.98 -12.79 6.47
C ALA A 103 8.52 -12.67 6.59
N ASN A 104 9.13 -13.20 7.65
CA ASN A 104 10.56 -13.04 7.97
C ASN A 104 11.02 -11.57 7.91
N ILE A 105 10.18 -10.66 8.44
CA ILE A 105 10.50 -9.23 8.53
C ILE A 105 11.24 -8.91 9.82
N ILE A 106 11.10 -9.73 10.87
CA ILE A 106 11.76 -9.56 12.16
C ILE A 106 12.86 -10.59 12.38
#